data_AF-A0A8S8YF83-F1
#
_entry.id   AF-A0A8S8YF83-F1
#
_cell.length_a   1.000
_cell.length_b   1.000
_cell.length_c   1.000
_cell.angle_alpha   90.00
_cell.angle_beta   90.00
_cell.angle_gamma   90.00
#
_symmetry.space_group_name_H-M   'P 1'
#
loop_
_entity.id
_entity.type
_entity.pdbx_description
1 polymer ?
#
loop_
_entity_poly.entity_id
_entity_poly.type
_entity_poly.pdbx_seq_one_letter_code
_entity_poly.pdbx_strand_id
1 'polypeptide(L)'
;MEGVYLTWMISALALGVVLLPVYAPPWSRLTLSGFVDFIRRYWVHVLLLFMIYNAKDFLDQVDRILMANTNLDMTAWIYAIEGDLVLRIQEAFEARWLSIALTHFYVAGFMFICYVSVFYVAYFDDRWMADRIVLSIAWVYILAVPFYLFFNVRVTGMSSQAWRPSPTI
;
A
#
# COMPACT_ATOMS: atom_id res chain seq x y z
N MET A 1 -2.74 -11.69 11.77
CA MET A 1 -2.18 -10.75 10.78
C MET A 1 -2.84 -9.36 10.84
N GLU A 2 -4.09 -9.22 11.33
CA GLU A 2 -4.84 -7.94 11.39
C GLU A 2 -4.12 -6.82 12.17
N GLY A 3 -3.44 -7.13 13.28
CA GLY A 3 -2.81 -6.11 14.12
C GLY A 3 -1.62 -5.39 13.48
N VAL A 4 -0.88 -6.04 12.56
CA VAL A 4 0.33 -5.46 11.97
C VAL A 4 -0.03 -4.34 10.99
N TYR A 5 -1.01 -4.56 10.12
CA TYR A 5 -1.47 -3.54 9.16
C TYR A 5 -2.05 -2.30 9.87
N LEU A 6 -2.84 -2.52 10.92
CA LEU A 6 -3.35 -1.42 11.73
C LEU A 6 -2.21 -0.61 12.36
N THR A 7 -1.19 -1.29 12.88
CA THR A 7 -0.01 -0.65 13.49
C THR A 7 0.76 0.17 12.44
N TRP A 8 0.95 -0.35 11.23
CA TRP A 8 1.59 0.38 10.13
C TRP A 8 0.80 1.60 9.69
N MET A 9 -0.52 1.48 9.58
CA MET A 9 -1.39 2.59 9.22
C MET A 9 -1.35 3.70 10.29
N ILE A 10 -1.47 3.33 11.57
CA ILE A 10 -1.37 4.30 12.68
C ILE A 10 0.00 4.97 12.67
N SER A 11 1.07 4.20 12.44
CA SER A 11 2.44 4.73 12.37
C SER A 11 2.61 5.69 11.19
N ALA A 12 2.06 5.38 10.02
CA ALA A 12 2.11 6.23 8.83
C ALA A 12 1.33 7.54 9.03
N LEU A 13 0.14 7.47 9.64
CA LEU A 13 -0.66 8.64 9.98
C LEU A 13 0.04 9.52 11.04
N ALA A 14 0.58 8.90 12.08
CA ALA A 14 1.35 9.59 13.11
C ALA A 14 2.59 10.28 12.52
N LEU A 15 3.31 9.60 11.61
CA LEU A 15 4.42 10.18 10.88
C LEU A 15 3.97 11.38 10.04
N GLY A 16 2.81 11.28 9.37
CA GLY A 16 2.21 12.38 8.62
C GLY A 16 1.96 13.63 9.48
N VAL A 17 1.41 13.45 10.69
CA VAL A 17 1.19 14.53 11.65
C VAL A 17 2.52 15.13 12.13
N VAL A 18 3.51 14.29 12.45
CA VAL A 18 4.85 14.72 12.88
C VAL A 18 5.58 15.50 11.77
N LEU A 19 5.32 15.20 10.51
CA LEU A 19 5.92 15.86 9.35
C LEU A 19 5.23 17.17 8.95
N LEU A 20 4.04 17.48 9.49
CA LEU A 20 3.35 18.75 9.20
C LEU A 20 4.23 19.99 9.44
N PRO A 21 5.01 20.13 10.52
CA PRO A 21 5.87 21.30 10.74
C PRO A 21 7.00 21.43 9.71
N VAL A 22 7.43 20.31 9.12
CA VAL A 22 8.52 20.29 8.13
C VAL A 22 8.02 20.75 6.77
N TYR A 23 6.81 20.33 6.39
CA TYR A 23 6.24 20.63 5.08
C TYR A 23 5.27 21.81 5.08
N ALA A 24 4.82 22.28 6.24
CA ALA A 24 3.86 23.38 6.34
C ALA A 24 4.34 24.61 5.55
N PRO A 25 3.49 25.19 4.69
CA PRO A 25 3.81 26.44 4.02
C PRO A 25 4.11 27.53 5.05
N PRO A 26 5.07 28.43 4.79
CA PRO A 26 5.53 29.41 5.77
C PRO A 26 4.45 30.41 6.22
N TRP A 27 3.32 30.49 5.50
CA TRP A 27 2.16 31.31 5.85
C TRP A 27 1.09 30.60 6.68
N SER A 28 1.16 29.28 6.86
CA SER A 28 0.15 28.52 7.59
C SER A 28 0.53 28.36 9.06
N ARG A 29 -0.42 28.67 9.96
CA ARG A 29 -0.26 28.41 11.40
C ARG A 29 -0.86 27.06 11.74
N LEU A 30 -0.01 26.13 12.17
CA LEU A 30 -0.46 24.84 12.69
C LEU A 30 -1.23 25.07 14.00
N THR A 31 -2.54 24.85 13.95
CA THR A 31 -3.45 25.04 15.09
C THR A 31 -4.32 23.81 15.31
N LEU A 32 -4.66 23.54 16.56
CA LEU A 32 -5.63 22.48 16.92
C LEU A 32 -7.03 22.79 16.36
N SER A 33 -7.42 24.06 16.32
CA SER A 33 -8.67 24.49 15.68
C SER A 33 -8.70 24.17 14.19
N GLY A 34 -7.58 24.38 13.47
CA GLY A 34 -7.47 24.00 12.05
C GLY A 34 -7.61 22.49 11.83
N PHE A 35 -7.11 21.67 12.76
CA PHE A 35 -7.30 20.21 12.70
C PHE A 35 -8.76 19.78 12.90
N VAL A 36 -9.48 20.43 13.82
CA VAL A 36 -10.93 20.19 14.01
C VAL A 36 -11.74 20.62 12.79
N ASP A 37 -11.40 21.77 12.20
CA ASP A 37 -12.02 22.24 10.96
C ASP A 37 -11.74 21.29 9.78
N PHE A 38 -10.54 20.73 9.69
CA PHE A 38 -10.23 19.67 8.73
C PHE A 38 -11.19 18.48 8.87
N ILE A 39 -11.35 17.92 10.08
CA ILE A 39 -12.24 16.77 10.31
C ILE A 39 -13.69 17.13 9.94
N ARG A 40 -14.15 18.33 10.32
CA ARG A 40 -15.53 18.77 10.06
C ARG A 40 -15.78 19.01 8.57
N ARG A 41 -14.84 19.64 7.87
CA ARG A 41 -15.01 20.08 6.46
C ARG A 41 -14.71 18.97 5.46
N TYR A 42 -13.77 18.10 5.78
CA TYR A 42 -13.32 16.97 4.94
C TYR A 42 -13.80 15.61 5.48
N TRP A 43 -14.93 15.59 6.20
CA TRP A 43 -15.50 14.35 6.76
C TRP A 43 -15.74 13.27 5.71
N VAL A 44 -16.07 13.66 4.47
CA VAL A 44 -16.23 12.73 3.34
C VAL A 44 -14.90 12.07 2.98
N HIS A 45 -13.80 12.83 2.90
CA HIS A 45 -12.47 12.28 2.63
C HIS A 45 -12.02 11.35 3.75
N VAL A 46 -12.29 11.69 5.01
CA VAL A 46 -12.02 10.81 6.17
C VAL A 46 -12.84 9.52 6.10
N LEU A 47 -14.13 9.62 5.78
CA LEU A 47 -15.00 8.46 5.57
C LEU A 47 -14.48 7.58 4.42
N LEU A 48 -14.02 8.19 3.32
CA LEU A 48 -13.51 7.50 2.15
C LEU A 48 -12.20 6.77 2.45
N LEU A 49 -11.31 7.36 3.24
CA LEU A 49 -10.11 6.68 3.74
C LEU A 49 -10.46 5.45 4.60
N PHE A 50 -11.46 5.57 5.47
CA PHE A 50 -11.94 4.45 6.28
C PHE A 50 -12.59 3.37 5.40
N MET A 51 -13.37 3.77 4.40
CA MET A 51 -13.98 2.85 3.44
C MET A 51 -12.94 2.09 2.63
N ILE A 52 -11.89 2.77 2.13
CA ILE A 52 -10.78 2.13 1.39
C ILE A 52 -10.07 1.10 2.27
N TYR A 53 -9.85 1.41 3.55
CA TYR A 53 -9.25 0.45 4.48
C TYR A 53 -10.08 -0.83 4.62
N ASN A 54 -11.39 -0.69 4.84
CA ASN A 54 -12.30 -1.84 4.96
C ASN A 54 -12.43 -2.60 3.64
N ALA A 55 -12.50 -1.88 2.51
CA ALA A 55 -12.57 -2.47 1.18
C ALA A 55 -11.30 -3.27 0.88
N LYS A 56 -10.12 -2.76 1.29
CA LYS A 56 -8.86 -3.50 1.15
C LYS A 56 -8.89 -4.81 1.92
N ASP A 57 -9.28 -4.80 3.19
CA ASP A 57 -9.33 -6.04 3.98
C ASP A 57 -10.34 -7.05 3.38
N PHE A 58 -11.50 -6.56 2.95
CA PHE A 58 -12.47 -7.38 2.23
C PHE A 58 -11.89 -7.98 0.94
N LEU A 59 -11.21 -7.18 0.11
CA LEU A 59 -10.57 -7.65 -1.12
C LEU A 59 -9.47 -8.68 -0.84
N ASP A 60 -8.66 -8.47 0.19
CA ASP A 60 -7.62 -9.42 0.60
C ASP A 60 -8.24 -10.76 1.07
N GLN A 61 -9.43 -10.73 1.67
CA GLN A 61 -10.18 -11.94 2.02
C GLN A 61 -10.73 -12.65 0.77
N VAL A 62 -11.30 -11.89 -0.17
CA VAL A 62 -11.81 -12.43 -1.45
C VAL A 62 -10.68 -13.07 -2.26
N ASP A 63 -9.51 -12.42 -2.35
CA ASP A 63 -8.33 -12.94 -3.02
C ASP A 63 -7.89 -14.29 -2.44
N ARG A 64 -7.78 -14.39 -1.11
CA ARG A 64 -7.43 -15.65 -0.44
C ARG A 64 -8.42 -16.78 -0.74
N ILE A 65 -9.72 -16.49 -0.76
CA ILE A 65 -10.76 -17.46 -1.07
C ILE A 65 -10.65 -17.90 -2.54
N LEU A 66 -10.44 -16.97 -3.46
CA LEU A 66 -10.34 -17.24 -4.89
C LEU A 66 -9.09 -18.08 -5.20
N MET A 67 -7.94 -17.74 -4.60
CA MET A 67 -6.72 -18.55 -4.69
C MET A 67 -6.93 -19.99 -4.23
N ALA A 68 -7.60 -20.17 -3.09
CA ALA A 68 -7.81 -21.49 -2.49
C ALA A 68 -8.69 -22.38 -3.37
N ASN A 69 -9.67 -21.80 -4.08
CA ASN A 69 -10.66 -22.54 -4.84
C ASN A 69 -10.29 -22.73 -6.32
N THR A 70 -9.52 -21.83 -6.91
CA THR A 70 -9.40 -21.74 -8.38
C THR A 70 -7.99 -22.08 -8.89
N ASN A 71 -6.98 -22.24 -8.01
CA ASN A 71 -5.58 -22.52 -8.41
C ASN A 71 -5.09 -21.58 -9.52
N LEU A 72 -5.56 -20.33 -9.53
CA LEU A 72 -5.16 -19.31 -10.49
C LEU A 72 -3.71 -18.90 -10.20
N ASP A 73 -2.78 -19.54 -10.90
CA ASP A 73 -1.35 -19.27 -10.83
C ASP A 73 -0.82 -18.90 -12.22
N MET A 74 -0.60 -17.61 -12.45
CA MET A 74 -0.06 -17.09 -13.70
C MET A 74 1.47 -17.07 -13.72
N THR A 75 2.15 -17.55 -12.68
CA THR A 75 3.61 -17.50 -12.56
C THR A 75 4.30 -18.18 -13.73
N ALA A 76 3.83 -19.36 -14.16
CA ALA A 76 4.40 -20.06 -15.31
C ALA A 76 4.21 -19.30 -16.64
N TRP A 77 3.08 -18.63 -16.80
CA TRP A 77 2.78 -17.84 -18.00
C TRP A 77 3.67 -16.60 -18.10
N ILE A 78 3.89 -15.92 -16.97
CA ILE A 78 4.78 -14.75 -16.92
C ILE A 78 6.23 -15.18 -17.07
N TYR A 79 6.65 -16.26 -16.40
CA TYR A 79 7.99 -16.83 -16.54
C TYR A 79 8.31 -17.21 -17.99
N ALA A 80 7.34 -17.74 -18.74
CA ALA A 80 7.52 -18.04 -20.17
C ALA A 80 7.79 -16.78 -21.02
N ILE A 81 7.39 -15.59 -20.55
CA ILE A 81 7.61 -14.31 -21.23
C ILE A 81 8.91 -13.65 -20.75
N GLU A 82 9.14 -13.57 -19.43
CA GLU A 82 10.28 -12.85 -18.84
C GLU A 82 11.57 -13.68 -18.74
N GLY A 83 11.44 -15.01 -18.72
CA GLY A 83 12.55 -15.95 -18.51
C GLY A 83 13.30 -15.68 -17.20
N ASP A 84 14.62 -15.86 -17.22
CA ASP A 84 15.47 -15.65 -16.03
C ASP A 84 15.76 -14.17 -15.73
N LEU A 85 15.25 -13.22 -16.52
CA LEU A 85 15.67 -11.82 -16.40
C LEU A 85 15.39 -11.26 -14.99
N VAL A 86 14.18 -11.50 -14.49
CA VAL A 86 13.77 -11.05 -13.14
C VAL A 86 14.59 -11.77 -12.07
N LEU A 87 14.80 -13.08 -12.21
CA LEU A 87 15.60 -13.87 -11.28
C LEU A 87 17.04 -13.34 -11.19
N ARG A 88 17.69 -13.04 -12.32
CA ARG A 88 19.06 -12.51 -12.34
C ARG A 88 19.18 -11.16 -11.64
N ILE A 89 18.17 -10.30 -11.78
CA ILE A 89 18.14 -9.01 -11.07
C ILE A 89 17.95 -9.27 -9.57
N GLN A 90 17.04 -10.17 -9.18
CA GLN A 90 16.81 -10.51 -7.78
C GLN A 90 18.08 -11.04 -7.11
N GLU A 91 18.76 -12.00 -7.73
CA GLU A 91 20.01 -12.58 -7.21
C GLU A 91 21.14 -11.54 -7.14
N ALA A 92 21.25 -10.65 -8.14
CA ALA A 92 22.28 -9.60 -8.14
C ALA A 92 22.15 -8.61 -6.98
N PHE A 93 20.92 -8.37 -6.50
CA PHE A 93 20.63 -7.47 -5.38
C PHE A 93 20.24 -8.21 -4.10
N GLU A 94 20.38 -9.54 -4.05
CA GLU A 94 19.98 -10.30 -2.88
C GLU A 94 20.88 -9.97 -1.68
N ALA A 95 20.32 -9.25 -0.71
CA ALA A 95 20.98 -9.02 0.56
C ALA A 95 19.93 -8.99 1.68
N ARG A 96 20.14 -9.77 2.74
CA ARG A 96 19.18 -9.91 3.85
C ARG A 96 18.73 -8.56 4.42
N TRP A 97 19.67 -7.64 4.62
CA TRP A 97 19.34 -6.31 5.15
C TRP A 97 18.51 -5.49 4.16
N LEU A 98 18.80 -5.61 2.86
CA LEU A 98 18.09 -4.91 1.80
C LEU A 98 16.67 -5.48 1.63
N SER A 99 16.49 -6.80 1.68
CA SER A 99 15.18 -7.44 1.63
C SER A 99 14.29 -7.00 2.78
N ILE A 100 14.84 -6.92 4.00
CA ILE A 100 14.13 -6.41 5.17
C ILE A 100 13.77 -4.93 4.95
N ALA A 101 14.73 -4.09 4.57
CA ALA A 101 14.50 -2.67 4.36
C ALA A 101 13.44 -2.40 3.28
N LEU A 102 13.53 -3.07 2.14
CA LEU A 102 12.59 -2.92 1.02
C LEU A 102 11.19 -3.44 1.36
N THR A 103 11.08 -4.51 2.15
CA THR A 103 9.77 -5.00 2.61
C THR A 103 9.07 -3.96 3.49
N HIS A 104 9.80 -3.37 4.43
CA HIS A 104 9.26 -2.32 5.30
C HIS A 104 8.98 -1.04 4.50
N PHE A 105 9.88 -0.63 3.61
CA PHE A 105 9.68 0.52 2.73
C PHE A 105 8.46 0.35 1.83
N TYR A 106 8.26 -0.83 1.25
CA TYR A 106 7.10 -1.14 0.42
C TYR A 106 5.79 -1.03 1.21
N VAL A 107 5.68 -1.73 2.35
CA VAL A 107 4.44 -1.75 3.14
C VAL A 107 4.16 -0.39 3.76
N ALA A 108 5.15 0.20 4.45
CA ALA A 108 4.99 1.46 5.15
C ALA A 108 4.92 2.65 4.18
N GLY A 109 5.75 2.66 3.13
CA GLY A 109 5.80 3.74 2.15
C GLY A 109 4.52 3.83 1.32
N PHE A 110 3.95 2.70 0.91
CA PHE A 110 2.65 2.70 0.22
C PHE A 110 1.55 3.30 1.11
N MET A 111 1.43 2.85 2.36
CA MET A 111 0.46 3.42 3.30
C MET A 111 0.72 4.91 3.53
N PHE A 112 1.98 5.30 3.73
CA PHE A 112 2.35 6.68 3.94
C PHE A 112 1.91 7.57 2.77
N ILE A 113 2.24 7.20 1.53
CA ILE A 113 1.88 8.00 0.35
C ILE A 113 0.36 8.11 0.23
N CYS A 114 -0.39 7.00 0.34
CA CYS A 114 -1.85 7.03 0.15
C CYS A 114 -2.58 7.84 1.23
N TYR A 115 -2.22 7.67 2.51
CA TYR A 115 -2.92 8.31 3.61
C TYR A 115 -2.44 9.75 3.88
N VAL A 116 -1.11 9.97 3.87
CA VAL A 116 -0.54 11.29 4.21
C VAL A 116 -0.74 12.30 3.10
N SER A 117 -0.72 11.88 1.83
CA SER A 117 -0.98 12.82 0.71
C SER A 117 -2.37 13.46 0.81
N VAL A 118 -3.42 12.65 1.04
CA VAL A 118 -4.80 13.11 1.20
C VAL A 118 -4.95 13.96 2.47
N PHE A 119 -4.38 13.50 3.59
CA PHE A 119 -4.40 14.25 4.84
C PHE A 119 -3.75 15.63 4.69
N TYR A 120 -2.59 15.69 4.05
CA TYR A 120 -1.83 16.93 3.89
C TYR A 120 -2.59 17.98 3.09
N VAL A 121 -3.08 17.63 1.89
CA VAL A 121 -3.81 18.60 1.04
C VAL A 121 -5.14 19.03 1.65
N ALA A 122 -5.82 18.13 2.37
CA ALA A 122 -7.05 18.44 3.06
C ALA A 122 -6.81 19.33 4.30
N TYR A 123 -5.68 19.16 5.01
CA TYR A 123 -5.31 20.01 6.13
C TYR A 123 -5.04 21.46 5.71
N PHE A 124 -4.43 21.68 4.53
CA PHE A 124 -4.21 23.02 3.96
C PHE A 124 -5.38 23.56 3.13
N ASP A 125 -6.54 22.92 3.22
CA ASP A 125 -7.79 23.32 2.55
C ASP A 125 -7.72 23.40 1.01
N ASP A 126 -6.82 22.63 0.37
CA ASP A 126 -6.78 22.49 -1.08
C ASP A 126 -7.71 21.36 -1.54
N ARG A 127 -9.00 21.68 -1.62
CA ARG A 127 -10.04 20.72 -2.01
C ARG A 127 -9.84 20.16 -3.42
N TRP A 128 -9.32 20.96 -4.34
CA TRP A 128 -9.18 20.55 -5.73
C TRP A 128 -8.04 19.54 -5.90
N MET A 129 -6.92 19.75 -5.19
CA MET A 129 -5.85 18.76 -5.14
C MET A 129 -6.28 17.51 -4.37
N ALA A 130 -7.03 17.65 -3.28
CA ALA A 130 -7.58 16.54 -2.53
C ALA A 130 -8.44 15.62 -3.40
N ASP A 131 -9.37 16.19 -4.16
CA ASP A 131 -10.26 15.42 -5.03
C ASP A 131 -9.48 14.70 -6.15
N ARG A 132 -8.45 15.35 -6.71
CA ARG A 132 -7.57 14.74 -7.72
C ARG A 132 -6.79 13.55 -7.19
N ILE A 133 -6.17 13.70 -6.02
CA ILE A 133 -5.38 12.63 -5.39
C ILE A 133 -6.28 11.44 -5.07
N VAL A 134 -7.45 11.69 -4.46
CA VAL A 134 -8.41 10.64 -4.14
C VAL A 134 -8.91 9.94 -5.40
N LEU A 135 -9.21 10.69 -6.46
CA LEU A 135 -9.65 10.12 -7.74
C LEU A 135 -8.55 9.29 -8.39
N SER A 136 -7.29 9.74 -8.35
CA SER A 136 -6.14 8.97 -8.84
C SER A 136 -5.96 7.66 -8.09
N ILE A 137 -6.04 7.69 -6.76
CA ILE A 137 -5.98 6.47 -5.93
C ILE A 137 -7.14 5.55 -6.30
N ALA A 138 -8.37 6.08 -6.41
CA ALA A 138 -9.54 5.30 -6.79
C ALA A 138 -9.37 4.61 -8.15
N TRP A 139 -8.91 5.32 -9.18
CA TRP A 139 -8.67 4.73 -10.50
C TRP A 139 -7.58 3.67 -10.48
N VAL A 140 -6.47 3.90 -9.77
CA VAL A 140 -5.42 2.89 -9.62
C VAL A 140 -5.99 1.62 -8.98
N TYR A 141 -6.83 1.74 -7.95
CA TYR A 141 -7.47 0.59 -7.32
C TYR A 141 -8.47 -0.10 -8.24
N ILE A 142 -9.36 0.65 -8.90
CA ILE A 142 -10.35 0.08 -9.83
C ILE A 142 -9.67 -0.73 -10.94
N LEU A 143 -8.56 -0.21 -11.48
CA LEU A 143 -7.81 -0.88 -12.52
C LEU A 143 -6.98 -2.04 -11.97
N ALA A 144 -6.36 -1.91 -10.80
CA ALA A 144 -5.45 -2.91 -10.26
C ALA A 144 -6.17 -4.13 -9.64
N VAL A 145 -7.34 -3.94 -9.02
CA VAL A 145 -8.07 -5.01 -8.33
C VAL A 145 -8.36 -6.21 -9.24
N PRO A 146 -8.86 -6.05 -10.48
CA PRO A 146 -9.01 -7.17 -11.41
C PRO A 146 -7.70 -7.92 -11.67
N PHE A 147 -6.57 -7.23 -11.83
CA PHE A 147 -5.28 -7.89 -12.03
C PHE A 147 -4.84 -8.66 -10.80
N TYR A 148 -5.03 -8.11 -9.59
CA TYR A 148 -4.69 -8.83 -8.36
C TYR A 148 -5.52 -10.10 -8.16
N LEU A 149 -6.82 -10.05 -8.49
CA LEU A 149 -7.73 -11.17 -8.32
C LEU A 149 -7.56 -12.25 -9.41
N PHE A 150 -7.42 -11.86 -10.68
CA PHE A 150 -7.44 -12.81 -11.80
C PHE A 150 -6.07 -13.15 -12.38
N PHE A 151 -5.10 -12.24 -12.29
CA PHE A 151 -3.73 -12.42 -12.78
C PHE A 151 -2.74 -12.56 -11.63
N ASN A 152 -3.04 -13.47 -10.72
CA ASN A 152 -2.23 -13.63 -9.52
C ASN A 152 -0.89 -14.30 -9.83
N VAL A 153 0.18 -13.75 -9.25
CA VAL A 153 1.55 -14.28 -9.34
C VAL A 153 2.03 -14.59 -7.94
N ARG A 154 2.49 -15.81 -7.71
CA ARG A 154 2.98 -16.20 -6.41
C ARG A 154 4.35 -15.58 -6.17
N VAL A 155 4.41 -14.60 -5.26
CA VAL A 155 5.67 -14.07 -4.76
C VAL A 155 6.13 -14.92 -3.58
N THR A 156 7.41 -15.30 -3.57
CA THR A 156 8.09 -15.95 -2.46
C THR A 156 8.36 -14.96 -1.31
N GLY A 157 7.32 -14.31 -0.77
CA GLY A 157 7.40 -13.59 0.50
C GLY A 157 7.78 -14.53 1.65
N MET A 158 8.17 -14.02 2.81
CA MET A 158 8.84 -14.71 3.94
C MET A 158 8.22 -16.05 4.44
N SER A 159 7.06 -16.48 3.92
CA SER A 159 6.52 -17.84 3.97
C SER A 159 7.11 -18.80 2.92
N SER A 160 8.06 -18.35 2.10
CA SER A 160 8.76 -19.08 1.03
C SER A 160 9.80 -20.08 1.53
N GLN A 161 9.55 -20.67 2.69
CA GLN A 161 10.22 -21.90 3.09
C GLN A 161 9.71 -23.13 2.31
N ALA A 162 8.73 -22.95 1.41
CA ALA A 162 8.16 -24.01 0.57
C ALA A 162 8.89 -24.22 -0.77
N TRP A 163 9.83 -23.36 -1.15
CA TRP A 163 10.59 -23.50 -2.41
C TRP A 163 12.10 -23.36 -2.19
N ARG A 164 12.64 -24.11 -1.22
CA ARG A 164 14.01 -24.59 -1.36
C ARG A 164 13.94 -25.84 -2.23
N PRO A 165 14.49 -25.87 -3.46
CA PRO A 165 14.81 -27.15 -4.06
C PRO A 165 15.74 -27.85 -3.08
N SER A 166 15.33 -29.02 -2.60
CA SER A 166 16.18 -29.91 -1.82
C SER A 166 17.51 -30.06 -2.56
N PRO A 167 18.65 -29.71 -1.95
CA PRO A 167 19.92 -30.13 -2.51
C PRO A 167 20.01 -31.65 -2.35
N THR A 168 20.43 -32.34 -3.42
CA THR A 168 20.64 -33.80 -3.57
C THR A 168 19.37 -34.61 -3.85
N ILE A 169 19.30 -35.43 -4.90
CA ILE A 169 20.34 -36.27 -5.54
C ILE A 169 20.61 -35.87 -6.99
#